data_AF-X0VZ80-F1
#
_entry.id   AF-X0VZ80-F1
#
_cell.length_a   1.000
_cell.length_b   1.000
_cell.length_c   1.000
_cell.angle_alpha   90.00
_cell.angle_beta   90.00
_cell.angle_gamma   90.00
#
_symmetry.space_group_name_H-M   'P 1'
#
loop_
_entity.id
_entity.type
_entity.pdbx_description
1 polymer ?
#
loop_
_entity_poly.entity_id
_entity_poly.type
_entity_poly.pdbx_seq_one_letter_code
_entity_poly.pdbx_strand_id
1 'polypeptide(L)' 'MMCGLCVASCPRGALRFNKSSKDLTWDDEVIYDPKKCTGCGMCEKVCPERMIKIKKKKK' A
#
# COMPACT_ATOMS: atom_id res chain seq x y z
N MET A 1 14.04 -4.12 1.65
CA MET A 1 13.87 -2.73 2.10
C MET A 1 12.50 -2.24 1.64
N MET A 2 11.60 -1.85 2.53
CA MET A 2 10.27 -1.36 2.14
C MET A 2 10.38 0.07 1.60
N CYS A 3 10.14 0.25 0.29
CA CYS A 3 10.30 1.54 -0.39
C CYS A 3 9.07 2.47 -0.28
N GLY A 4 7.90 1.95 0.11
CA GLY A 4 6.71 2.78 0.31
C GLY A 4 5.96 3.24 -0.96
N LEU A 5 6.43 2.86 -2.15
CA LEU A 5 5.86 3.27 -3.44
C LEU A 5 4.38 2.90 -3.60
N CYS A 6 3.93 1.83 -2.95
CA CYS A 6 2.54 1.39 -3.00
C CYS A 6 1.55 2.38 -2.34
N VAL A 7 1.99 3.07 -1.28
CA VAL A 7 1.23 4.13 -0.60
C VAL A 7 1.23 5.38 -1.48
N ALA A 8 2.39 5.77 -2.02
CA ALA A 8 2.52 6.94 -2.89
C ALA A 8 1.73 6.81 -4.20
N SER A 9 1.66 5.60 -4.76
CA SER A 9 0.99 5.33 -6.04
C SER A 9 -0.49 4.98 -5.91
N CYS A 10 -1.05 4.98 -4.69
CA CYS A 10 -2.47 4.65 -4.49
C CYS A 10 -3.35 5.91 -4.64
N PRO A 11 -4.06 6.11 -5.76
CA PRO A 11 -4.83 7.33 -5.99
C PRO A 11 -6.06 7.45 -5.07
N ARG A 12 -6.51 6.33 -4.50
CA ARG A 12 -7.65 6.30 -3.57
C ARG A 12 -7.24 6.43 -2.09
N GLY A 13 -5.94 6.45 -1.81
CA GLY A 13 -5.44 6.44 -0.43
C GLY A 13 -5.89 5.20 0.35
N ALA A 14 -6.05 4.06 -0.34
CA ALA A 14 -6.40 2.78 0.28
C ALA A 14 -5.21 2.11 0.97
N LEU A 15 -3.99 2.54 0.67
CA LEU A 15 -2.76 2.16 1.36
C LEU A 15 -2.20 3.42 2.01
N ARG A 16 -1.89 3.38 3.32
CA ARG A 16 -1.36 4.52 4.08
C ARG A 16 -0.33 4.05 5.11
N PHE A 17 0.59 4.91 5.51
CA PHE A 17 1.53 4.62 6.60
C PHE A 17 0.89 4.88 7.96
N ASN A 18 1.10 3.97 8.90
CA ASN A 18 0.75 4.12 10.30
C ASN A 18 1.81 4.99 11.01
N LYS A 19 1.74 6.31 10.82
CA LYS A 19 2.67 7.24 11.51
C LYS A 19 2.24 7.41 12.96
N SER A 20 2.68 6.52 13.86
CA SER A 20 2.33 6.65 15.28
C SER A 20 3.26 7.56 16.08
N SER A 21 4.48 7.90 15.62
CA SER A 21 5.39 8.75 16.41
C SER A 21 6.33 9.59 15.55
N LYS A 22 6.70 10.76 16.06
CA LYS A 22 7.52 11.81 15.45
C LYS A 22 9.00 11.43 15.22
N ASP A 23 9.32 10.15 15.38
CA ASP A 23 10.67 9.60 15.30
C ASP A 23 10.71 8.69 14.06
N LEU A 24 11.67 8.91 13.17
CA LEU A 24 11.81 8.23 11.88
C LEU A 24 12.32 6.78 12.09
N THR A 25 11.64 5.99 12.92
CA THR A 25 11.89 4.56 13.04
C THR A 25 11.29 3.87 11.81
N TRP A 26 12.08 3.03 11.16
CA TRP A 26 11.76 2.33 9.91
C TRP A 26 10.63 1.28 10.03
N ASP A 27 9.84 1.34 11.10
CA ASP A 27 8.74 0.42 11.43
C ASP A 27 7.38 1.01 11.02
N ASP A 28 7.35 1.76 9.91
CA ASP A 28 6.10 2.29 9.36
C ASP A 28 5.26 1.14 8.76
N GLU A 29 4.34 0.60 9.55
CA GLU A 29 3.36 -0.37 9.07
C GLU A 29 2.44 0.25 8.01
N VAL A 30 2.22 -0.47 6.90
CA VAL A 30 1.28 -0.04 5.85
C VAL A 30 -0.12 -0.55 6.18
N ILE A 31 -1.04 0.37 6.41
CA ILE A 31 -2.47 0.11 6.62
C ILE A 31 -3.17 -0.03 5.27
N TYR A 32 -3.96 -1.09 5.11
CA TYR A 32 -4.78 -1.35 3.93
C TYR A 32 -6.28 -1.24 4.23
N ASP A 33 -6.96 -0.34 3.52
CA ASP A 33 -8.41 -0.12 3.57
C ASP A 33 -9.13 -0.78 2.37
N PRO A 34 -9.69 -1.98 2.52
CA PRO A 34 -10.39 -2.67 1.43
C PRO A 34 -11.64 -1.92 0.96
N LYS A 35 -12.25 -1.08 1.80
CA LYS A 35 -13.42 -0.26 1.44
C LYS A 35 -13.08 0.83 0.41
N LYS A 36 -11.87 1.36 0.46
CA LYS A 36 -11.37 2.37 -0.49
C LYS A 36 -10.65 1.74 -1.69
N CYS A 37 -10.22 0.49 -1.56
CA CYS A 37 -9.56 -0.23 -2.62
C CYS A 37 -10.55 -0.68 -3.69
N THR A 38 -10.31 -0.29 -4.93
CA THR A 38 -11.09 -0.76 -6.09
C THR A 38 -10.37 -1.85 -6.90
N GLY A 39 -9.21 -2.33 -6.41
CA GLY A 39 -8.42 -3.32 -7.14
C GLY A 39 -7.83 -2.80 -8.46
N CYS A 40 -7.50 -1.50 -8.55
CA CYS A 40 -6.93 -0.90 -9.78
C CYS A 40 -5.56 -1.48 -10.19
N GLY A 41 -4.83 -2.09 -9.25
CA GLY A 41 -3.55 -2.77 -9.51
C GLY A 41 -2.34 -1.83 -9.56
N MET A 42 -2.47 -0.53 -9.30
CA MET A 42 -1.34 0.40 -9.35
C MET A 42 -0.23 0.02 -8.36
N CYS A 43 -0.57 -0.34 -7.12
CA CYS A 43 0.41 -0.75 -6.12
C CYS A 43 1.22 -2.00 -6.49
N GLU A 44 0.64 -2.91 -7.29
CA GLU A 44 1.35 -4.08 -7.83
C GLU A 44 2.28 -3.68 -8.98
N LYS A 45 1.83 -2.80 -9.89
CA LYS A 45 2.61 -2.32 -11.04
C LYS A 45 3.84 -1.51 -10.63
N VAL A 46 3.71 -0.67 -9.60
CA VAL A 46 4.81 0.20 -9.14
C VAL A 46 5.77 -0.51 -8.19
N CYS A 47 5.46 -1.74 -7.75
CA CYS A 47 6.32 -2.50 -6.87
C CYS A 47 7.34 -3.28 -7.70
N PRO A 48 8.62 -2.86 -7.74
CA PRO A 48 9.64 -3.54 -8.54
C PRO A 48 9.85 -4.98 -8.07
N GLU A 49 9.75 -5.22 -6.76
CA GLU A 49 9.87 -6.55 -6.15
C GLU A 49 8.59 -7.40 -6.27
N ARG A 50 7.49 -6.85 -6.81
CA ARG A 50 6.17 -7.50 -6.94
C ARG A 50 5.70 -8.17 -5.64
N MET A 51 6.03 -7.57 -4.50
CA MET A 51 5.67 -8.04 -3.15
C MET A 51 4.17 -7.90 -2.86
N ILE A 52 3.48 -6.98 -3.54
CA ILE A 52 2.03 -6.78 -3.44
C ILE A 52 1.33 -7.51 -4.58
N LYS A 53 0.25 -8.22 -4.26
CA LYS A 53 -0.65 -8.85 -5.24
C LYS A 53 -2.09 -8.43 -4.99
N ILE A 54 -2.79 -7.99 -6.02
CA ILE A 54 -4.23 -7.71 -5.91
C ILE A 54 -5.03 -8.99 -6.14
N LYS A 55 -5.59 -9.56 -5.07
CA LYS A 55 -6.60 -10.62 -5.19
C LYS A 55 -7.96 -9.98 -5.51
N LYS A 56 -8.39 -10.08 -6.77
CA LYS A 56 -9.79 -9.81 -7.12
C LYS A 56 -10.66 -10.88 -6.46
N LYS A 57 -11.54 -10.48 -5.54
CA LYS A 57 -12.65 -11.37 -5.13
C LYS A 57 -13.50 -11.57 -6.39
N LYS A 58 -13.36 -12.73 -7.05
CA LYS A 58 -14.37 -13.21 -7.98
C LYS A 58 -15.64 -13.39 -7.16
N LYS A 59 -16.68 -12.69 -7.59
CA LYS A 59 -18.04 -12.74 -7.04
C LYS A 59 -18.60 -14.15 -7.18
#